data_AF-A0A7J4PVZ0-F1
#
_entry.id   AF-A0A7J4PVZ0-F1
#
_cell.length_a   1.000
_cell.length_b   1.000
_cell.length_c   1.000
_cell.angle_alpha   90.00
_cell.angle_beta   90.00
_cell.angle_gamma   90.00
#
_symmetry.space_group_name_H-M   'P 1'
#
loop_
_entity.id
_entity.type
_entity.pdbx_description
1 polymer ?
#
loop_
_entity_poly.entity_id
_entity_poly.type
_entity_poly.pdbx_seq_one_letter_code
_entity_poly.pdbx_strand_id
1 'polypeptide(L)'
;MPKPMHRSKSFKRSDKITLKGRHVVHFRRAKNSFPHCAVCRAELNGIKINVKGGRSRRTNSRLFGGVLCANCTADVIKLGSRVEQGEMKLDDIGIKQRTYVLQLVAH
;
A
#
# COMPACT_ATOMS: atom_id res chain seq x y z
N MET A 1 -25.08 -15.64 -23.85
CA MET A 1 -24.06 -14.57 -23.71
C MET A 1 -23.78 -14.34 -22.21
N PRO A 2 -22.52 -14.20 -21.73
CA PRO A 2 -22.24 -13.93 -20.32
C PRO A 2 -22.88 -12.61 -19.87
N LYS A 3 -23.35 -12.55 -18.61
CA LYS A 3 -23.86 -11.31 -17.99
C LYS A 3 -22.86 -10.16 -18.22
N PRO A 4 -23.29 -8.92 -18.49
CA PRO A 4 -22.39 -7.80 -18.77
C PRO A 4 -21.26 -7.64 -17.75
N MET A 5 -21.57 -7.85 -16.46
CA MET A 5 -20.59 -7.81 -15.36
C MET A 5 -19.42 -8.80 -15.51
N HIS A 6 -19.62 -9.92 -16.22
CA HIS A 6 -18.61 -10.95 -16.47
C HIS A 6 -17.79 -10.72 -17.76
N ARG A 7 -17.95 -9.54 -18.38
CA ARG A 7 -17.17 -9.07 -19.54
C ARG A 7 -16.11 -8.06 -19.14
N SER A 8 -16.23 -7.42 -17.97
CA SER A 8 -15.28 -6.40 -17.49
C SER A 8 -14.03 -7.03 -16.87
N LYS A 9 -12.92 -6.25 -16.79
CA LYS A 9 -11.64 -6.69 -16.20
C LYS A 9 -11.73 -7.03 -14.70
N SER A 10 -12.81 -6.61 -14.03
CA SER A 10 -13.07 -6.86 -12.60
C SER A 10 -13.29 -8.34 -12.29
N PHE A 11 -13.87 -9.10 -13.22
CA PHE A 11 -14.07 -10.54 -13.09
C PHE A 11 -13.23 -11.30 -14.12
N LYS A 12 -12.29 -12.10 -13.64
CA LYS A 12 -11.48 -12.99 -14.47
C LYS A 12 -12.15 -14.35 -14.59
N ARG A 13 -12.16 -14.90 -15.80
CA ARG A 13 -12.59 -16.28 -16.06
C ARG A 13 -11.51 -17.24 -15.61
N SER A 14 -11.93 -18.34 -15.00
CA SER A 14 -11.07 -19.49 -14.71
C SER A 14 -11.83 -20.75 -15.07
N ASP A 15 -11.36 -21.45 -16.08
CA ASP A 15 -11.88 -22.75 -16.47
C ASP A 15 -11.46 -23.77 -15.43
N LYS A 16 -12.44 -24.55 -14.94
CA LYS A 16 -12.20 -25.59 -13.95
C LYS A 16 -12.99 -26.84 -14.31
N ILE A 17 -12.38 -27.98 -14.05
CA ILE A 17 -13.05 -29.27 -14.09
C ILE A 17 -13.59 -29.53 -12.68
N THR A 18 -14.89 -29.77 -12.59
CA THR A 18 -15.54 -30.16 -11.33
C THR A 18 -15.20 -31.60 -10.99
N LEU A 19 -15.35 -31.99 -9.72
CA LEU A 19 -15.11 -33.37 -9.26
C LEU A 19 -15.92 -34.42 -10.04
N LYS A 20 -17.06 -34.02 -10.64
CA LYS A 20 -17.91 -34.87 -11.49
C LYS A 20 -17.50 -34.86 -12.98
N GLY A 21 -16.30 -34.38 -13.30
CA GLY A 21 -15.76 -34.33 -14.66
C GLY A 21 -16.36 -33.25 -15.57
N ARG A 22 -17.25 -32.38 -15.07
CA ARG A 22 -17.86 -31.32 -15.89
C ARG A 22 -16.93 -30.11 -16.01
N HIS A 23 -16.77 -29.59 -17.22
CA HIS A 23 -16.04 -28.36 -17.50
C HIS A 23 -16.91 -27.13 -17.22
N VAL A 24 -16.50 -26.27 -16.28
CA VAL A 24 -17.28 -25.11 -15.84
C VAL A 24 -16.41 -23.86 -15.77
N VAL A 25 -16.93 -22.74 -16.29
CA VAL A 25 -16.28 -21.43 -16.19
C VAL A 25 -16.65 -20.78 -14.86
N HIS A 26 -15.67 -20.64 -13.96
CA HIS A 26 -15.83 -19.87 -12.74
C HIS A 26 -15.39 -18.42 -12.97
N PHE A 27 -16.12 -17.47 -12.38
CA PHE A 27 -15.74 -16.06 -12.37
C PHE A 27 -15.15 -15.70 -11.00
N ARG A 28 -13.91 -15.23 -10.98
CA ARG A 28 -13.24 -14.74 -9.76
C ARG A 28 -12.99 -13.24 -9.87
N ARG A 29 -13.01 -12.53 -8.73
CA ARG A 29 -12.57 -11.13 -8.71
C ARG A 29 -11.08 -11.03 -9.06
N ALA A 30 -10.70 -9.95 -9.71
CA ALA A 30 -9.29 -9.62 -9.94
C ALA A 30 -8.55 -9.49 -8.60
N LYS A 31 -7.27 -9.88 -8.58
CA LYS A 31 -6.41 -9.68 -7.41
C LYS A 31 -6.14 -8.19 -7.24
N ASN A 32 -6.26 -7.68 -6.02
CA ASN A 32 -5.85 -6.33 -5.70
C ASN A 32 -4.31 -6.21 -5.83
N SER A 33 -3.82 -5.00 -6.11
CA SER A 33 -2.39 -4.69 -6.14
C SER A 33 -1.79 -4.70 -4.73
N PHE A 34 -0.47 -4.86 -4.65
CA PHE A 34 0.27 -4.65 -3.41
C PHE A 34 0.19 -3.18 -2.97
N PRO A 35 0.30 -2.91 -1.66
CA PRO A 35 0.40 -1.56 -1.15
C PRO A 35 1.77 -0.95 -1.51
N HIS A 36 1.78 0.33 -1.86
CA HIS A 36 2.97 1.07 -2.29
C HIS A 36 3.29 2.23 -1.35
N CYS A 37 4.57 2.57 -1.25
CA CYS A 37 5.06 3.73 -0.50
C CYS A 37 4.58 5.04 -1.14
N ALA A 38 4.10 5.99 -0.34
CA ALA A 38 3.62 7.27 -0.84
C ALA A 38 4.72 8.15 -1.47
N VAL A 39 5.98 8.03 -1.02
CA VAL A 39 7.10 8.85 -1.50
C VAL A 39 7.76 8.24 -2.74
N CYS A 40 8.29 7.01 -2.59
CA CYS A 40 9.08 6.33 -3.61
C CYS A 40 8.30 5.31 -4.45
N ARG A 41 7.05 4.99 -4.11
CA ARG A 41 6.19 4.00 -4.78
C ARG A 41 6.69 2.54 -4.75
N ALA A 42 7.77 2.27 -4.01
CA ALA A 42 8.21 0.91 -3.75
C ALA A 42 7.12 0.09 -3.04
N GLU A 43 7.07 -1.22 -3.31
CA GLU A 43 6.12 -2.13 -2.66
C GLU A 43 6.40 -2.23 -1.15
N LEU A 44 5.34 -2.23 -0.34
CA LEU A 44 5.44 -2.32 1.12
C LEU A 44 5.41 -3.78 1.58
N ASN A 45 6.59 -4.27 1.94
CA ASN A 45 6.77 -5.64 2.44
C ASN A 45 6.09 -5.85 3.81
N GLY A 46 5.55 -7.05 4.01
CA GLY A 46 4.92 -7.47 5.26
C GLY A 46 3.43 -7.16 5.36
N ILE A 47 2.86 -6.41 4.43
CA ILE A 47 1.44 -6.04 4.44
C ILE A 47 0.67 -6.92 3.46
N LYS A 48 -0.38 -7.59 3.97
CA LYS A 48 -1.21 -8.48 3.16
C LYS A 48 -2.22 -7.69 2.33
N ILE A 49 -2.31 -8.02 1.05
CA ILE A 49 -3.25 -7.42 0.08
C ILE A 49 -4.71 -7.57 0.49
N ASN A 50 -5.09 -8.75 0.98
CA ASN A 50 -6.48 -9.07 1.31
C ASN A 50 -6.79 -8.67 2.74
N VAL A 51 -7.49 -7.56 2.89
CA VAL A 51 -7.77 -6.82 4.13
C VAL A 51 -8.72 -7.56 5.10
N LYS A 52 -9.06 -8.83 4.84
CA LYS A 52 -9.80 -9.68 5.78
C LYS A 52 -8.84 -10.14 6.89
N GLY A 53 -8.76 -9.37 7.96
CA GLY A 53 -7.93 -9.64 9.14
C GLY A 53 -7.77 -8.45 10.07
N GLY A 54 -7.14 -8.67 11.22
CA GLY A 54 -6.87 -7.65 12.24
C GLY A 54 -5.79 -6.63 11.84
N ARG A 55 -5.63 -5.59 12.67
CA ARG A 55 -4.73 -4.45 12.43
C ARG A 55 -3.30 -4.87 12.09
N SER A 56 -2.73 -5.84 12.81
CA SER A 56 -1.38 -6.37 12.59
C SER A 56 -1.10 -6.87 11.17
N ARG A 57 -2.11 -7.34 10.42
CA ARG A 57 -1.91 -7.81 9.03
C ARG A 57 -1.97 -6.69 8.00
N ARG A 58 -2.48 -5.51 8.39
CA ARG A 58 -2.71 -4.33 7.54
C ARG A 58 -1.62 -3.28 7.68
N THR A 59 -0.83 -3.33 8.75
CA THR A 59 0.22 -2.34 9.06
C THR A 59 1.40 -3.00 9.75
N ASN A 60 2.52 -2.27 9.77
CA ASN A 60 3.72 -2.63 10.54
C ASN A 60 3.74 -1.77 11.81
N SER A 61 4.38 -2.26 12.88
CA SER A 61 4.43 -1.59 14.19
C SER A 61 5.29 -0.31 14.25
N ARG A 62 5.95 0.07 13.16
CA ARG A 62 6.80 1.27 13.09
C ARG A 62 6.02 2.54 12.77
N LEU A 63 6.66 3.70 12.97
CA LEU A 63 6.17 5.00 12.49
C LEU A 63 5.85 4.96 11.00
N PHE A 64 4.72 5.55 10.64
CA PHE A 64 4.16 5.56 9.27
C PHE A 64 4.05 4.16 8.63
N GLY A 65 3.84 3.13 9.45
CA GLY A 65 3.62 1.75 9.02
C GLY A 65 2.42 1.63 8.07
N GLY A 66 2.66 1.14 6.86
CA GLY A 66 1.65 1.02 5.81
C GLY A 66 1.49 2.23 4.89
N VAL A 67 2.24 3.30 5.12
CA VAL A 67 2.25 4.50 4.28
C VAL A 67 3.61 4.73 3.63
N LEU A 68 4.68 4.71 4.45
CA LEU A 68 6.06 4.88 3.99
C LEU A 68 6.81 3.55 4.03
N CYS A 69 7.83 3.36 3.20
CA CYS A 69 8.79 2.26 3.33
C CYS A 69 9.83 2.57 4.43
N ALA A 70 10.57 1.57 4.91
CA ALA A 70 11.52 1.75 6.02
C ALA A 70 12.56 2.86 5.73
N ASN A 71 13.11 2.88 4.52
CA ASN A 71 14.12 3.86 4.11
C ASN A 71 13.56 5.30 4.13
N CYS A 72 12.42 5.54 3.46
CA CYS A 72 11.80 6.86 3.47
C CYS A 72 11.37 7.29 4.88
N THR A 73 11.01 6.36 5.75
CA THR A 73 10.69 6.68 7.15
C THR A 73 11.94 7.16 7.89
N ALA A 74 13.07 6.47 7.72
CA ALA A 74 14.34 6.87 8.31
C ALA A 74 14.78 8.26 7.81
N ASP A 75 14.62 8.55 6.53
CA ASP A 75 14.95 9.85 5.95
C ASP A 75 14.07 10.96 6.53
N VAL A 76 12.75 10.72 6.64
CA VAL A 76 11.81 11.68 7.23
C VAL A 76 12.15 11.96 8.69
N ILE A 77 12.54 10.94 9.47
CA ILE A 77 12.94 11.12 10.87
C ILE A 77 14.22 11.97 10.98
N LYS A 78 15.22 11.72 10.12
CA LYS A 78 16.43 12.55 10.08
C LYS A 78 16.14 14.00 9.70
N LEU A 79 15.29 14.20 8.69
CA LEU A 79 14.88 15.54 8.26
C LEU A 79 14.09 16.25 9.36
N GLY A 80 13.20 15.56 10.07
CA GLY A 80 12.48 16.09 11.23
C GLY A 80 13.43 16.59 12.32
N SER A 81 14.39 15.74 12.71
CA SER A 81 15.38 16.10 13.74
C SER A 81 16.22 17.33 13.36
N ARG A 82 16.60 17.48 12.09
CA ARG A 82 17.35 18.65 11.61
C ARG A 82 16.50 19.93 11.58
N VAL A 83 15.21 19.82 11.26
CA VAL A 83 14.26 20.94 11.32
C VAL A 83 14.05 21.37 12.78
N GLU A 84 13.90 20.43 13.70
CA GLU A 84 13.77 20.70 15.14
C GLU A 84 15.00 21.41 15.71
N GLN A 85 16.20 21.02 15.24
CA GLN A 85 17.46 21.67 15.60
C GLN A 85 17.66 23.05 14.95
N GLY A 86 16.79 23.44 14.02
CA GLY A 86 16.88 24.71 13.31
C GLY A 86 17.97 24.77 12.23
N GLU A 87 18.58 23.64 11.87
CA GLU A 87 19.60 23.56 10.81
C GLU A 87 19.01 23.75 9.41
N MET A 88 17.70 23.51 9.25
CA MET A 88 17.01 23.56 7.96
C MET A 88 15.57 24.05 8.08
N LYS A 89 15.08 24.73 7.04
CA LYS A 89 13.68 25.17 6.96
C LYS A 89 12.82 24.08 6.31
N LEU A 90 11.52 24.10 6.59
CA LEU A 90 10.57 23.19 5.96
C LEU A 90 10.47 23.36 4.43
N ASP A 91 10.81 24.55 3.92
CA ASP A 91 10.74 24.85 2.49
C ASP A 91 11.90 24.23 1.70
N ASP A 92 13.00 23.88 2.37
CA ASP A 92 14.16 23.22 1.75
C ASP A 92 13.92 21.71 1.53
N ILE A 93 12.80 21.18 2.04
CA ILE A 93 12.42 19.77 1.96
C ILE A 93 11.60 19.51 0.71
N GLY A 94 11.85 18.37 0.06
CA GLY A 94 11.04 17.91 -1.06
C GLY A 94 9.54 17.83 -0.73
N ILE A 95 8.70 18.29 -1.66
CA ILE A 95 7.24 18.44 -1.50
C ILE A 95 6.58 17.17 -0.92
N LYS A 96 7.00 15.98 -1.35
CA LYS A 96 6.45 14.69 -0.88
C LYS A 96 6.81 14.35 0.57
N GLN A 97 7.97 14.81 1.05
CA GLN A 97 8.46 14.52 2.41
C GLN A 97 7.99 15.56 3.42
N ARG A 98 7.77 16.80 2.96
CA ARG A 98 7.33 17.94 3.78
C ARG A 98 6.12 17.64 4.65
N THR A 99 5.09 16.98 4.10
CA THR A 99 3.88 16.63 4.87
C THR A 99 4.17 15.70 6.05
N TYR A 100 5.07 14.73 5.87
CA TYR A 100 5.42 13.78 6.93
C TYR A 100 6.35 14.38 7.97
N VAL A 101 7.25 15.26 7.56
CA VAL A 101 8.11 16.01 8.49
C VAL A 101 7.27 16.97 9.32
N LEU A 102 6.33 17.69 8.70
CA LEU A 102 5.40 18.57 9.42
C LEU A 102 4.57 17.79 10.44
N GLN A 103 4.12 16.57 10.11
CA GLN A 103 3.43 15.70 11.06
C GLN A 103 4.31 15.32 12.26
N LEU A 104 5.63 15.20 12.10
CA LEU A 104 6.53 14.91 13.24
C LEU A 104 6.73 16.15 14.13
N VAL A 105 6.98 17.30 13.52
CA VAL A 105 7.32 18.55 14.24
C VAL A 105 6.11 19.21 14.91
N ALA A 106 4.90 18.96 14.38
CA ALA A 106 3.66 19.53 14.93
C ALA A 106 3.11 18.77 16.16
N HIS A 107 3.76 17.67 16.57
CA HIS A 107 3.40 16.90 17.77
C HIS A 107 4.32 17.27 18.94
#